data_AF-A0A645IHL9-F1
#
_entry.id   AF-A0A645IHL9-F1
#
_cell.length_a   1.000
_cell.length_b   1.000
_cell.length_c   1.000
_cell.angle_alpha   90.00
_cell.angle_beta   90.00
_cell.angle_gamma   90.00
#
_symmetry.space_group_name_H-M   'P 1'
#
loop_
_entity.id
_entity.type
_entity.pdbx_description
1 polymer ?
#
loop_
_entity_poly.entity_id
_entity_poly.type
_entity_poly.pdbx_seq_one_letter_code
_entity_poly.pdbx_strand_id
1 'polypeptide(L)'
;MIFNIYRQKPISELFAKAKEKQVSIIARVPLASGLLSGKMTKATTFGESDHRNFNRDGASFNVGETFAGVPFEKGVELAEELSLLKPEGMTLAQMALRWILDFDAVTVVIPGASRPSQVAANASISKLPPLSSDLHAKIQAFYESKVARHIRGPY
;
A
#
# COMPACT_ATOMS: atom_id res chain seq x y z
N MET A 1 2.03 -6.44 10.00
CA MET A 1 3.18 -6.38 9.07
C MET A 1 2.96 -5.32 7.99
N ILE A 2 4.01 -4.62 7.54
CA ILE A 2 3.89 -3.68 6.41
C ILE A 2 3.63 -4.47 5.14
N PHE A 3 2.47 -4.24 4.52
CA PHE A 3 2.10 -4.89 3.26
C PHE A 3 1.16 -3.99 2.47
N ASN A 4 1.56 -3.70 1.24
CA ASN A 4 0.85 -2.87 0.28
C ASN A 4 1.45 -3.08 -1.12
N ILE A 5 0.87 -2.45 -2.14
CA ILE A 5 1.34 -2.59 -3.53
C ILE A 5 2.82 -2.23 -3.71
N TYR A 6 3.37 -1.32 -2.90
CA TYR A 6 4.79 -0.96 -2.95
C TYR A 6 5.71 -1.86 -2.13
N ARG A 7 5.19 -2.77 -1.29
CA ARG A 7 5.99 -3.70 -0.48
C ARG A 7 5.37 -5.09 -0.51
N GLN A 8 5.82 -5.91 -1.46
CA GLN A 8 5.19 -7.20 -1.80
C GLN A 8 5.97 -8.45 -1.33
N LYS A 9 7.21 -8.34 -0.82
CA LYS A 9 7.99 -9.51 -0.37
C LYS A 9 7.27 -10.49 0.56
N PRO A 10 6.35 -10.07 1.47
CA PRO A 10 5.61 -11.03 2.28
C PRO A 10 4.88 -12.13 1.50
N ILE A 11 4.50 -11.86 0.24
CA ILE A 11 3.86 -12.85 -0.64
C ILE A 11 4.74 -14.09 -0.80
N SER A 12 6.03 -13.91 -1.08
CA SER A 12 6.98 -15.02 -1.30
C SER A 12 7.63 -15.53 -0.01
N GLU A 13 7.79 -14.69 1.01
CA GLU A 13 8.59 -15.02 2.20
C GLU A 13 7.78 -15.48 3.42
N LEU A 14 6.52 -15.02 3.54
CA LEU A 14 5.72 -15.18 4.75
C LEU A 14 4.39 -15.91 4.54
N PHE A 15 3.66 -15.66 3.44
CA PHE A 15 2.26 -16.09 3.32
C PHE A 15 2.09 -17.61 3.40
N ALA A 16 2.96 -18.38 2.75
CA ALA A 16 2.95 -19.84 2.84
C ALA A 16 3.15 -20.33 4.29
N LYS A 17 4.10 -19.73 5.01
CA LYS A 17 4.39 -20.07 6.42
C LYS A 17 3.25 -19.70 7.35
N ALA A 18 2.58 -18.58 7.09
CA ALA A 18 1.42 -18.15 7.87
C ALA A 18 0.27 -19.16 7.74
N LYS A 19 0.00 -19.63 6.51
CA LYS A 19 -1.00 -20.68 6.25
C LYS A 19 -0.65 -22.01 6.91
N GLU A 20 0.60 -22.45 6.75
CA GLU A 20 1.10 -23.68 7.37
C GLU A 20 0.92 -23.66 8.89
N LYS A 21 1.20 -22.51 9.52
CA LYS A 21 1.06 -22.30 10.96
C LYS A 21 -0.35 -21.92 11.41
N GLN A 22 -1.32 -21.85 10.49
CA GLN A 22 -2.70 -21.44 10.77
C GLN A 22 -2.81 -20.09 11.50
N VAL A 23 -1.94 -19.13 11.15
CA VAL A 23 -1.95 -17.78 11.71
C VAL A 23 -2.40 -16.76 10.66
N SER A 24 -3.28 -15.87 11.06
CA SER A 24 -3.78 -14.78 10.22
C SER A 24 -2.82 -13.60 10.18
N ILE A 25 -2.75 -12.92 9.03
CA ILE A 25 -1.98 -11.68 8.87
C ILE A 25 -2.89 -10.47 9.01
N ILE A 26 -2.42 -9.50 9.80
CA ILE A 26 -2.95 -8.14 9.87
C ILE A 26 -1.99 -7.19 9.12
N ALA A 27 -2.48 -6.63 8.02
CA ALA A 27 -1.74 -5.70 7.16
C ALA A 27 -1.82 -4.25 7.67
N ARG A 28 -0.65 -3.64 7.87
CA ARG A 28 -0.48 -2.23 8.29
C ARG A 28 0.24 -1.42 7.21
N VAL A 29 0.14 -0.10 7.32
CA VAL A 29 0.62 0.87 6.30
C VAL A 29 0.07 0.53 4.90
N PRO A 30 -1.22 0.21 4.75
CA PRO A 30 -1.75 -0.33 3.50
C PRO A 30 -1.79 0.69 2.35
N LEU A 31 -1.75 1.99 2.69
CA LEU A 31 -1.77 3.09 1.71
C LEU A 31 -0.42 3.80 1.57
N ALA A 32 0.68 3.21 2.05
CA ALA A 32 2.04 3.78 1.97
C ALA A 32 2.08 5.26 2.44
N SER A 33 1.61 5.50 3.67
CA SER A 33 1.50 6.85 4.28
C SER A 33 0.68 7.86 3.47
N GLY A 34 -0.23 7.37 2.62
CA GLY A 34 -1.16 8.15 1.82
C GLY A 34 -0.80 8.26 0.33
N LEU A 35 0.36 7.76 -0.11
CA LEU A 35 0.73 7.75 -1.54
C LEU A 35 -0.30 7.00 -2.39
N LEU A 36 -0.70 5.80 -1.95
CA LEU A 36 -1.68 4.97 -2.64
C LEU A 36 -3.12 5.48 -2.48
N SER A 37 -3.33 6.69 -1.94
CA SER A 37 -4.62 7.37 -2.02
C SER A 37 -4.85 8.02 -3.38
N GLY A 38 -3.79 8.30 -4.13
CA GLY A 38 -3.83 9.03 -5.40
C GLY A 38 -4.13 10.53 -5.25
N LYS A 39 -4.03 11.07 -4.03
CA LYS A 39 -4.35 12.48 -3.73
C LYS A 39 -3.12 13.37 -3.51
N MET A 40 -1.93 12.78 -3.47
CA MET A 40 -0.69 13.51 -3.24
C MET A 40 -0.09 13.95 -4.57
N THR A 41 0.55 15.10 -4.55
CA THR A 41 1.35 15.64 -5.65
C THR A 41 2.78 15.87 -5.16
N LYS A 42 3.73 16.09 -6.07
CA LYS A 42 5.12 16.44 -5.70
C LYS A 42 5.20 17.73 -4.86
N ALA A 43 4.21 18.60 -4.95
CA ALA A 43 4.10 19.84 -4.18
C ALA A 43 3.38 19.66 -2.82
N THR A 44 2.89 18.46 -2.51
CA THR A 44 2.22 18.21 -1.22
C THR A 44 3.20 18.37 -0.07
N THR A 45 2.86 19.21 0.90
CA THR A 45 3.60 19.42 2.14
C THR A 45 2.86 18.81 3.32
N PHE A 46 3.59 18.56 4.41
CA PHE A 46 3.04 18.04 5.67
C PHE A 46 3.35 19.01 6.79
N GLY A 47 2.50 19.05 7.83
CA GLY A 47 2.74 19.88 9.01
C GLY A 47 4.07 19.56 9.67
N GLU A 48 4.67 20.53 10.37
CA GLU A 48 6.04 20.44 10.89
C GLU A 48 6.30 19.16 11.72
N SER A 49 5.35 18.78 12.56
CA SER A 49 5.43 17.59 13.42
C SER A 49 4.99 16.28 12.76
N ASP A 50 4.70 16.27 11.46
CA ASP A 50 4.27 15.06 10.76
C ASP A 50 5.45 14.10 10.56
N HIS A 51 5.25 12.83 10.92
CA HIS A 51 6.23 11.78 10.73
C HIS A 51 6.74 11.62 9.30
N ARG A 52 5.94 12.03 8.31
CA ARG A 52 6.34 12.04 6.90
C ARG A 52 7.47 13.03 6.59
N ASN A 53 7.69 14.03 7.46
CA ASN A 53 8.83 14.92 7.38
C ASN A 53 10.05 14.30 8.06
N PHE A 54 9.95 13.98 9.35
CA PHE A 54 11.12 13.58 10.14
C PHE A 54 11.56 12.12 9.93
N ASN A 55 10.69 11.23 9.44
CA ASN A 55 11.00 9.82 9.19
C ASN A 55 11.09 9.45 7.70
N ARG A 56 11.16 10.43 6.80
CA ARG A 56 11.21 10.19 5.35
C ARG A 56 12.36 9.26 4.93
N ASP A 57 13.46 9.29 5.67
CA ASP A 57 14.66 8.48 5.45
C ASP A 57 14.89 7.43 6.54
N GLY A 58 13.90 7.18 7.40
CA GLY A 58 13.96 6.17 8.44
C GLY A 58 14.80 6.54 9.66
N ALA A 59 14.97 7.84 9.93
CA ALA A 59 15.81 8.35 11.02
C ALA A 59 15.23 8.05 12.43
N SER A 60 13.90 7.91 12.56
CA SER A 60 13.23 7.64 13.84
C SER A 60 12.76 6.20 13.98
N PHE A 61 12.32 5.58 12.90
CA PHE A 61 11.83 4.21 12.83
C PHE A 61 11.99 3.65 11.41
N ASN A 62 11.70 2.35 11.22
CA ASN A 62 11.95 1.65 9.94
C ASN A 62 11.45 2.47 8.74
N VAL A 63 12.32 2.73 7.75
CA VAL A 63 12.00 3.56 6.58
C VAL A 63 10.78 3.05 5.79
N GLY A 64 10.47 1.76 5.86
CA GLY A 64 9.26 1.15 5.28
C GLY A 64 7.94 1.68 5.87
N GLU A 65 7.97 2.25 7.08
CA GLU A 65 6.81 2.86 7.74
C GLU A 65 6.36 4.16 7.07
N THR A 66 7.28 4.81 6.35
CA THR A 66 7.05 6.08 5.69
C THR A 66 7.17 5.88 4.19
N PHE A 67 6.06 6.06 3.47
CA PHE A 67 6.02 5.92 2.01
C PHE A 67 6.47 4.54 1.49
N ALA A 68 6.32 3.49 2.31
CA ALA A 68 6.80 2.14 2.00
C ALA A 68 8.33 2.07 1.75
N GLY A 69 9.10 3.05 2.21
CA GLY A 69 10.54 3.18 1.96
C GLY A 69 10.90 3.75 0.59
N VAL A 70 9.91 4.16 -0.22
CA VAL A 70 10.10 4.78 -1.53
C VAL A 70 10.30 6.29 -1.35
N PRO A 71 11.24 6.95 -2.05
CA PRO A 71 11.33 8.40 -2.07
C PRO A 71 9.99 9.01 -2.48
N PHE A 72 9.48 9.98 -1.71
CA PHE A 72 8.12 10.50 -1.85
C PHE A 72 7.77 10.96 -3.27
N GLU A 73 8.61 11.78 -3.91
CA GLU A 73 8.39 12.28 -5.28
C GLU A 73 8.27 11.12 -6.26
N LYS A 74 9.11 10.09 -6.09
CA LYS A 74 9.02 8.89 -6.92
C LYS A 74 7.76 8.08 -6.61
N GLY A 75 7.39 8.00 -5.33
CA GLY A 75 6.17 7.35 -4.88
C GLY A 75 4.90 8.01 -5.43
N VAL A 76 4.91 9.34 -5.60
CA VAL A 76 3.83 10.10 -6.26
C VAL A 76 3.75 9.74 -7.74
N GLU A 77 4.86 9.79 -8.47
CA GLU A 77 4.90 9.39 -9.89
C GLU A 77 4.37 7.97 -10.09
N LEU A 78 4.84 7.03 -9.26
CA LEU A 78 4.40 5.64 -9.30
C LEU A 78 2.90 5.51 -8.98
N ALA A 79 2.35 6.37 -8.11
CA ALA A 79 0.93 6.31 -7.74
C ALA A 79 0.05 6.85 -8.88
N GLU A 80 0.53 7.88 -9.60
CA GLU A 80 -0.11 8.41 -10.80
C GLU A 80 -0.15 7.33 -11.90
N GLU A 81 0.97 6.65 -12.17
CA GLU A 81 1.04 5.53 -13.12
C GLU A 81 0.11 4.37 -12.71
N LEU A 82 0.15 3.98 -11.44
CA LEU A 82 -0.68 2.89 -10.91
C LEU A 82 -2.18 3.23 -10.97
N SER A 83 -2.53 4.51 -10.85
CA SER A 83 -3.92 4.96 -10.96
C SER A 83 -4.52 4.75 -12.34
N LEU A 84 -3.71 4.53 -13.39
CA LEU A 84 -4.19 4.19 -14.73
C LEU A 84 -4.68 2.74 -14.83
N LEU A 85 -4.31 1.87 -13.89
CA LEU A 85 -4.70 0.46 -13.87
C LEU A 85 -6.01 0.20 -13.13
N LYS A 86 -6.56 1.22 -12.45
CA LYS A 86 -7.73 1.02 -11.60
C LYS A 86 -8.98 0.67 -12.41
N PRO A 87 -9.80 -0.29 -11.96
CA PRO A 87 -11.10 -0.54 -12.57
C PRO A 87 -11.97 0.72 -12.59
N GLU A 88 -12.87 0.79 -13.57
CA GLU A 88 -13.88 1.85 -13.62
C GLU A 88 -14.70 1.85 -12.32
N GLY A 89 -15.04 3.05 -11.84
CA GLY A 89 -15.77 3.23 -10.58
C GLY A 89 -14.96 3.01 -9.30
N MET A 90 -13.69 2.55 -9.38
CA MET A 90 -12.80 2.46 -8.22
C MET A 90 -11.87 3.67 -8.10
N THR A 91 -11.61 4.05 -6.85
CA THR A 91 -10.48 4.92 -6.49
C THR A 91 -9.20 4.11 -6.34
N LEU A 92 -8.03 4.76 -6.46
CA LEU A 92 -6.74 4.09 -6.22
C LEU A 92 -6.66 3.49 -4.81
N ALA A 93 -7.18 4.21 -3.80
CA ALA A 93 -7.25 3.72 -2.43
C ALA A 93 -8.07 2.42 -2.33
N GLN A 94 -9.24 2.36 -2.96
CA GLN A 94 -10.08 1.16 -2.94
C GLN A 94 -9.39 -0.01 -3.64
N MET A 95 -8.78 0.21 -4.80
CA MET A 95 -8.00 -0.83 -5.49
C MET A 95 -6.85 -1.32 -4.61
N ALA A 96 -6.08 -0.43 -3.99
CA ALA A 96 -4.94 -0.80 -3.15
C ALA A 96 -5.35 -1.61 -1.91
N LEU A 97 -6.42 -1.21 -1.22
CA LEU A 97 -6.93 -1.94 -0.06
C LEU A 97 -7.56 -3.28 -0.47
N ARG A 98 -8.30 -3.31 -1.58
CA ARG A 98 -8.91 -4.53 -2.08
C ARG A 98 -7.86 -5.55 -2.52
N TRP A 99 -6.81 -5.09 -3.20
CA TRP A 99 -5.67 -5.92 -3.58
C TRP A 99 -5.06 -6.63 -2.37
N ILE A 100 -4.94 -5.95 -1.23
CA ILE A 100 -4.46 -6.57 0.02
C ILE A 100 -5.40 -7.67 0.52
N LEU A 101 -6.73 -7.44 0.46
CA LEU A 101 -7.72 -8.42 0.93
C LEU A 101 -7.91 -9.62 -0.01
N ASP A 102 -7.44 -9.54 -1.26
CA ASP A 102 -7.51 -10.68 -2.18
C ASP A 102 -6.52 -11.80 -1.84
N PHE A 103 -5.55 -11.54 -0.95
CA PHE A 103 -4.66 -12.57 -0.45
C PHE A 103 -5.30 -13.29 0.74
N ASP A 104 -5.55 -14.59 0.57
CA ASP A 104 -6.13 -15.48 1.59
C ASP A 104 -5.33 -15.57 2.90
N ALA A 105 -4.02 -15.29 2.86
CA ALA A 105 -3.19 -15.17 4.07
C ALA A 105 -3.52 -13.93 4.92
N VAL A 106 -4.16 -12.90 4.34
CA VAL A 106 -4.51 -11.64 4.98
C VAL A 106 -5.97 -11.66 5.39
N THR A 107 -6.23 -11.49 6.69
CA THR A 107 -7.60 -11.45 7.23
C THR A 107 -8.06 -10.01 7.49
N VAL A 108 -7.15 -9.11 7.83
CA VAL A 108 -7.46 -7.72 8.19
C VAL A 108 -6.49 -6.76 7.55
N VAL A 109 -7.01 -5.65 7.02
CA VAL A 109 -6.26 -4.47 6.62
C VAL A 109 -6.64 -3.28 7.50
N ILE A 110 -5.66 -2.52 7.99
CA ILE A 110 -5.88 -1.38 8.91
C ILE A 110 -5.51 -0.07 8.19
N PRO A 111 -6.43 0.52 7.39
CA PRO A 111 -6.20 1.82 6.77
C PRO A 111 -6.45 2.96 7.76
N GLY A 112 -5.63 4.01 7.66
CA GLY A 112 -5.88 5.26 8.39
C GLY A 112 -7.04 6.06 7.78
N ALA A 113 -7.65 6.92 8.59
CA ALA A 113 -8.68 7.87 8.19
C ALA A 113 -8.56 9.15 9.04
N SER A 114 -8.59 10.31 8.39
CA SER A 114 -8.65 11.63 9.03
C SER A 114 -10.01 12.31 8.90
N ARG A 115 -10.94 11.72 8.13
CA ARG A 115 -12.32 12.21 7.98
C ARG A 115 -13.32 11.03 7.95
N PRO A 116 -14.56 11.20 8.42
CA PRO A 116 -15.57 10.14 8.46
C PRO A 116 -15.83 9.46 7.11
N SER A 117 -15.81 10.21 6.01
CA SER A 117 -16.02 9.65 4.67
C SER A 117 -14.96 8.62 4.26
N GLN A 118 -13.72 8.74 4.76
CA GLN A 118 -12.68 7.74 4.52
C GLN A 118 -12.97 6.44 5.28
N VAL A 119 -13.56 6.50 6.47
CA VAL A 119 -13.94 5.29 7.22
C VAL A 119 -14.95 4.47 6.42
N ALA A 120 -16.00 5.12 5.91
CA ALA A 120 -17.01 4.47 5.07
C ALA A 120 -16.42 3.91 3.77
N ALA A 121 -15.58 4.69 3.08
CA ALA A 121 -14.94 4.26 1.83
C ALA A 121 -13.92 3.12 2.04
N ASN A 122 -13.17 3.14 3.14
CA ASN A 122 -12.25 2.07 3.51
C ASN A 122 -13.02 0.80 3.88
N ALA A 123 -14.13 0.91 4.62
CA ALA A 123 -14.93 -0.25 5.00
C ALA A 123 -15.64 -0.89 3.79
N SER A 124 -16.01 -0.11 2.78
CA SER A 124 -16.73 -0.60 1.61
C SER A 124 -15.94 -1.60 0.76
N ILE A 125 -14.60 -1.62 0.86
CA ILE A 125 -13.75 -2.51 0.04
C ILE A 125 -13.98 -4.00 0.32
N SER A 126 -14.45 -4.33 1.54
CA SER A 126 -14.83 -5.69 1.92
C SER A 126 -16.05 -6.22 1.16
N LYS A 127 -16.85 -5.32 0.56
CA LYS A 127 -18.04 -5.66 -0.23
C LYS A 127 -17.79 -5.71 -1.74
N LEU A 128 -16.61 -5.29 -2.19
CA LEU A 128 -16.26 -5.33 -3.60
C LEU A 128 -15.98 -6.78 -4.03
N PRO A 129 -16.05 -7.12 -5.33
CA PRO A 129 -15.52 -8.39 -5.81
C PRO A 129 -13.98 -8.41 -5.74
N PRO A 130 -13.35 -9.60 -5.79
CA PRO A 130 -11.91 -9.69 -6.01
C PRO A 130 -11.48 -8.97 -7.29
N LEU A 131 -10.26 -8.43 -7.28
CA LEU A 131 -9.66 -7.89 -8.49
C LEU A 131 -9.39 -9.03 -9.48
N SER A 132 -9.39 -8.72 -10.77
CA SER A 132 -9.11 -9.71 -11.80
C SER A 132 -7.68 -10.23 -11.70
N SER A 133 -7.46 -11.48 -12.12
CA SER A 133 -6.11 -12.07 -12.20
C SER A 133 -5.18 -11.26 -13.11
N ASP A 134 -5.70 -10.70 -14.20
CA ASP A 134 -4.97 -9.79 -15.08
C ASP A 134 -4.50 -8.52 -14.35
N LEU A 135 -5.36 -7.91 -13.52
CA LEU A 135 -4.97 -6.74 -12.74
C LEU A 135 -3.92 -7.10 -11.68
N HIS A 136 -4.06 -8.25 -11.01
CA HIS A 136 -3.03 -8.76 -10.09
C HIS A 136 -1.68 -8.94 -10.79
N ALA A 137 -1.66 -9.55 -11.97
CA ALA A 137 -0.44 -9.72 -12.77
C ALA A 137 0.18 -8.38 -13.19
N LYS A 138 -0.64 -7.41 -13.60
CA LYS A 138 -0.16 -6.04 -13.94
C LYS A 138 0.43 -5.32 -12.73
N ILE A 139 -0.19 -5.44 -11.55
CA ILE A 139 0.32 -4.85 -10.30
C ILE A 139 1.64 -5.50 -9.88
N GLN A 140 1.75 -6.82 -10.01
CA GLN A 140 3.00 -7.54 -9.73
C GLN A 140 4.13 -7.09 -10.68
N ALA A 141 3.87 -7.09 -11.99
CA ALA A 141 4.84 -6.65 -12.98
C ALA A 141 5.25 -5.19 -12.78
N PHE A 142 4.31 -4.32 -12.41
CA PHE A 142 4.58 -2.93 -12.05
C PHE A 142 5.52 -2.84 -10.84
N TYR A 143 5.28 -3.62 -9.79
CA TYR A 143 6.13 -3.65 -8.61
C TYR A 143 7.55 -4.12 -8.94
N GLU A 144 7.69 -5.24 -9.64
CA GLU A 144 8.99 -5.85 -9.98
C GLU A 144 9.82 -4.93 -10.89
N SER A 145 9.19 -4.34 -11.91
CA SER A 145 9.90 -3.53 -12.91
C SER A 145 10.15 -2.08 -12.49
N LYS A 146 9.23 -1.48 -11.71
CA LYS A 146 9.26 -0.03 -11.44
C LYS A 146 9.45 0.32 -9.98
N VAL A 147 8.99 -0.50 -9.02
CA VAL A 147 8.94 -0.10 -7.60
C VAL A 147 10.08 -0.69 -6.80
N ALA A 148 10.35 -2.00 -6.93
CA ALA A 148 11.22 -2.75 -6.04
C ALA A 148 12.62 -2.13 -5.85
N ARG A 149 13.21 -1.61 -6.94
CA ARG A 149 14.53 -0.95 -6.93
C ARG A 149 14.60 0.35 -6.13
N HIS A 150 13.45 0.98 -5.85
CA HIS A 150 13.38 2.25 -5.12
C HIS A 150 13.07 2.05 -3.63
N ILE A 151 12.78 0.83 -3.19
CA ILE A 151 12.47 0.54 -1.80
C ILE A 151 13.76 0.54 -1.01
N ARG A 152 13.83 1.42 -0.01
CA ARG A 152 14.95 1.52 0.90
C ARG A 152 14.71 0.72 2.18
N GLY A 153 15.81 0.40 2.85
CA GLY A 153 15.83 -0.27 4.15
C GLY A 153 15.37 -1.73 4.14
N PRO A 154 15.48 -2.40 5.30
CA PRO A 154 15.10 -3.80 5.42
C PRO A 154 13.59 -4.01 5.30
N TYR A 155 13.24 -5.28 5.07
CA TYR A 155 11.87 -5.78 5.12
C TYR A 155 11.54 -6.27 6.53
#